data_AF-A0A7K7IQ57-F1
#
_entry.id   AF-A0A7K7IQ57-F1
#
_cell.length_a   1.000
_cell.length_b   1.000
_cell.length_c   1.000
_cell.angle_alpha   90.00
_cell.angle_beta   90.00
_cell.angle_gamma   90.00
#
_symmetry.space_group_name_H-M   'P 1'
#
loop_
_entity.id
_entity.type
_entity.pdbx_description
1 polymer ?
#
loop_
_entity_poly.entity_id
_entity_poly.type
_entity_poly.pdbx_seq_one_letter_code
_entity_poly.pdbx_strand_id
1 'polypeptide(L)'
;NYTTDTKSRRENKKTLENLYSLSVDITKIRGLKEWVLLQDVAYVKEISGILQEMGADETTVANIIERCPEVILHTPAEINSQRALWQLVCQNEKQLIKLIEQFPESFFTIEYQQNQKANILLFQELGLKNNIITRFLTSAPNIFYNPVEKNKNVIETLQRNYLNLGGSEANMKIWILKLLSQNPFILLNTSTAIQENLEFLQKNYFTDQEVLQLLSKLKGFIFQLNSTTMQKSMLFSKNIFKCSDQELKQLVLKCPALLYYSVPVLEERLEGLLKEGISIAQIKETPMVLELTTQIIQYRIKKLSALGYDIKSGNLESLNGTKKDFEVTYGKIQSKKERPIFNPVAPLHIED
;
A
#
# COMPACT_ATOMS: atom_id res chain seq x y z
N ASN A 1 37.36 43.16 -6.49
CA ASN A 1 36.29 43.58 -7.41
C ASN A 1 36.14 42.54 -8.53
N TYR A 2 35.41 41.47 -8.25
CA TYR A 2 34.93 40.54 -9.26
C TYR A 2 33.42 40.80 -9.39
N THR A 3 33.05 41.59 -10.40
CA THR A 3 31.67 41.81 -10.80
C THR A 3 31.19 40.56 -11.55
N THR A 4 30.43 39.70 -10.87
CA THR A 4 29.61 38.70 -11.53
C THR A 4 28.45 39.41 -12.22
N ASP A 5 28.55 39.52 -13.55
CA ASP A 5 27.50 39.96 -14.46
C ASP A 5 26.32 38.98 -14.37
N THR A 6 25.47 39.15 -13.36
CA THR A 6 24.16 38.50 -13.28
C THR A 6 23.22 39.27 -14.19
N LYS A 7 23.37 39.08 -15.49
CA LYS A 7 22.28 39.37 -16.43
C LYS A 7 21.08 38.55 -15.95
N SER A 8 20.11 39.23 -15.35
CA SER A 8 18.76 38.72 -15.13
C SER A 8 18.30 38.07 -16.43
N ARG A 9 18.29 36.73 -16.46
CA ARG A 9 17.73 35.98 -17.59
C ARG A 9 16.27 36.39 -17.67
N ARG A 10 15.85 36.92 -18.82
CA ARG A 10 14.46 37.34 -19.04
C ARG A 10 13.63 36.10 -19.37
N GLU A 11 12.39 36.09 -18.91
CA GLU A 11 11.43 35.06 -19.30
C GLU A 11 11.27 35.00 -20.83
N ASN A 12 11.15 33.78 -21.35
CA ASN A 12 10.97 33.53 -22.75
C ASN A 12 9.56 33.96 -23.19
N LYS A 13 9.49 35.08 -23.92
CA LYS A 13 8.23 35.68 -24.38
C LYS A 13 7.36 34.71 -25.16
N LYS A 14 7.96 33.91 -26.05
CA LYS A 14 7.23 32.93 -26.86
C LYS A 14 6.62 31.83 -25.98
N THR A 15 7.35 31.37 -24.97
CA THR A 15 6.85 30.41 -23.99
C THR A 15 5.65 30.98 -23.23
N LEU A 16 5.75 32.22 -22.73
CA LEU A 16 4.65 32.90 -22.03
C LEU A 16 3.41 33.06 -22.92
N GLU A 17 3.58 33.54 -24.15
CA GLU A 17 2.47 33.70 -25.12
C GLU A 17 1.75 32.37 -25.38
N ASN A 18 2.50 31.28 -25.56
CA ASN A 18 1.90 29.96 -25.77
C ASN A 18 1.17 29.47 -24.52
N LEU A 19 1.74 29.65 -23.32
CA LEU A 19 1.10 29.24 -22.08
C LEU A 19 -0.18 30.04 -21.81
N TYR A 20 -0.18 31.36 -22.04
CA TYR A 20 -1.40 32.18 -21.98
C TYR A 20 -2.48 31.71 -22.96
N SER A 21 -2.10 31.32 -24.19
CA SER A 21 -3.06 30.80 -25.18
C SER A 21 -3.74 29.49 -24.74
N LEU A 22 -3.13 28.76 -23.80
CA LEU A 22 -3.67 27.54 -23.20
C LEU A 22 -4.39 27.79 -21.87
N SER A 23 -4.62 29.05 -21.50
CA SER A 23 -5.21 29.43 -20.20
C SER A 23 -4.44 28.92 -18.97
N VAL A 24 -3.13 28.72 -19.10
CA VAL A 24 -2.25 28.29 -18.00
C VAL A 24 -2.02 29.46 -17.03
N ASP A 25 -2.19 29.20 -15.73
CA ASP A 25 -1.85 30.15 -14.68
C ASP A 25 -0.32 30.28 -14.49
N ILE A 26 0.25 31.28 -15.17
CA ILE A 26 1.68 31.61 -15.08
C ILE A 26 2.11 31.94 -13.65
N THR A 27 1.22 32.49 -12.80
CA THR A 27 1.58 32.83 -11.42
C THR A 27 1.91 31.58 -10.61
N LYS A 28 1.21 30.46 -10.87
CA LYS A 28 1.55 29.15 -10.29
C LYS A 28 2.89 28.64 -10.77
N ILE A 29 3.18 28.75 -12.07
CA ILE A 29 4.48 28.32 -12.62
C ILE A 29 5.62 29.10 -11.98
N ARG A 30 5.50 30.43 -11.87
CA ARG A 30 6.50 31.28 -11.19
C ARG A 30 6.70 30.86 -9.73
N GLY A 31 5.61 30.59 -9.02
CA GLY A 31 5.67 30.13 -7.63
C GLY A 31 6.31 28.76 -7.46
N LEU A 32 6.12 27.85 -8.42
CA LEU A 32 6.59 26.47 -8.33
C LEU A 32 8.01 26.29 -8.91
N LYS A 33 8.23 26.72 -10.16
CA LYS A 33 9.46 26.51 -10.95
C LYS A 33 9.69 27.65 -11.95
N GLU A 34 9.90 28.87 -11.47
CA GLU A 34 10.19 30.06 -12.32
C GLU A 34 11.27 29.82 -13.38
N TRP A 35 12.31 29.05 -13.04
CA TRP A 35 13.44 28.76 -13.93
C TRP A 35 13.04 28.09 -15.25
N VAL A 36 11.87 27.43 -15.32
CA VAL A 36 11.33 26.83 -16.55
C VAL A 36 11.01 27.93 -17.57
N LEU A 37 10.49 29.07 -17.12
CA LEU A 37 10.15 30.21 -17.98
C LEU A 37 11.40 30.92 -18.52
N LEU A 38 12.57 30.68 -17.92
CA LEU A 38 13.85 31.24 -18.33
C LEU A 38 14.56 30.40 -19.40
N GLN A 39 14.00 29.25 -19.80
CA GLN A 39 14.60 28.38 -20.80
C GLN A 39 14.39 28.90 -22.22
N ASP A 40 15.44 28.81 -23.04
CA ASP A 40 15.43 29.28 -24.43
C ASP A 40 14.55 28.40 -25.34
N VAL A 41 14.47 27.10 -25.03
CA VAL A 41 13.70 26.11 -25.79
C VAL A 41 12.58 25.56 -24.92
N ALA A 42 11.35 25.62 -25.44
CA ALA A 42 10.17 25.01 -24.85
C ALA A 42 9.19 24.58 -25.97
N TYR A 43 8.52 23.46 -25.76
CA TYR A 43 7.66 22.76 -26.70
C TYR A 43 6.17 22.85 -26.30
N VAL A 44 5.73 24.01 -25.83
CA VAL A 44 4.40 24.20 -25.23
C VAL A 44 3.25 23.74 -26.15
N LYS A 45 3.31 24.09 -27.44
CA LYS A 45 2.25 23.76 -28.41
C LYS A 45 2.28 22.28 -28.79
N GLU A 46 3.47 21.73 -28.92
CA GLU A 46 3.68 20.35 -29.30
C GLU A 46 3.25 19.41 -28.17
N ILE A 47 3.61 19.71 -26.93
CA ILE A 47 3.20 18.92 -25.76
C ILE A 47 1.69 19.01 -25.54
N SER A 48 1.10 20.21 -25.63
CA SER A 48 -0.35 20.37 -25.54
C SER A 48 -1.08 19.60 -26.64
N GLY A 49 -0.56 19.64 -27.88
CA GLY A 49 -1.09 18.84 -29.00
C GLY A 49 -1.07 17.34 -28.69
N ILE A 50 0.05 16.80 -28.19
CA ILE A 50 0.14 15.37 -27.81
C ILE A 50 -0.88 15.02 -26.71
N LEU A 51 -1.03 15.86 -25.68
CA LEU A 51 -2.02 15.66 -24.62
C LEU A 51 -3.45 15.68 -25.17
N GLN A 52 -3.75 16.60 -26.08
CA GLN A 52 -5.06 16.72 -26.75
C GLN A 52 -5.35 15.52 -27.65
N GLU A 53 -4.36 15.00 -28.37
CA GLU A 53 -4.48 13.76 -29.16
C GLU A 53 -4.82 12.55 -28.29
N MET A 54 -4.38 12.52 -27.04
CA MET A 54 -4.76 11.49 -26.05
C MET A 54 -6.16 11.74 -25.44
N GLY A 55 -6.78 12.88 -25.75
CA GLY A 55 -8.14 13.25 -25.34
C GLY A 55 -8.22 14.22 -24.17
N ALA A 56 -7.12 14.93 -23.84
CA ALA A 56 -7.16 16.02 -22.86
C ALA A 56 -7.92 17.23 -23.42
N ASP A 57 -8.81 17.83 -22.62
CA ASP A 57 -9.34 19.15 -22.93
C ASP A 57 -8.36 20.27 -22.50
N GLU A 58 -8.63 21.50 -22.92
CA GLU A 58 -7.77 22.65 -22.61
C GLU A 58 -7.55 22.84 -21.10
N THR A 59 -8.58 22.58 -20.29
CA THR A 59 -8.51 22.71 -18.83
C THR A 59 -7.58 21.66 -18.22
N THR A 60 -7.67 20.42 -18.70
CA THR A 60 -6.81 19.31 -18.29
C THR A 60 -5.36 19.59 -18.67
N VAL A 61 -5.11 20.07 -19.91
CA VAL A 61 -3.77 20.46 -20.37
C VAL A 61 -3.19 21.56 -19.48
N ALA A 62 -3.97 22.61 -19.22
CA ALA A 62 -3.52 23.71 -18.37
C ALA A 62 -3.15 23.21 -16.97
N ASN A 63 -4.03 22.43 -16.34
CA ASN A 63 -3.81 21.86 -15.01
C ASN A 63 -2.56 20.95 -14.94
N ILE A 64 -2.30 20.14 -15.97
CA ILE A 64 -1.09 19.30 -16.05
C ILE A 64 0.17 20.19 -16.07
N ILE A 65 0.20 21.20 -16.93
CA ILE A 65 1.37 22.10 -17.07
C ILE A 65 1.58 22.93 -15.79
N GLU A 66 0.51 23.38 -15.14
CA GLU A 66 0.61 24.13 -13.87
C GLU A 66 1.24 23.30 -12.75
N ARG A 67 0.95 21.99 -12.71
CA ARG A 67 1.46 21.06 -11.69
C ARG A 67 2.86 20.54 -12.00
N CYS A 68 3.20 20.39 -13.28
CA CYS A 68 4.51 19.90 -13.73
C CYS A 68 5.06 20.81 -14.84
N PRO A 69 5.50 22.05 -14.53
CA PRO A 69 5.87 23.03 -15.55
C PRO A 69 7.02 22.58 -16.45
N GLU A 70 7.97 21.81 -15.91
CA GLU A 70 9.11 21.27 -16.64
C GLU A 70 8.72 20.38 -17.83
N VAL A 71 7.46 19.92 -17.90
CA VAL A 71 6.97 19.10 -19.00
C VAL A 71 7.21 19.72 -20.37
N ILE A 72 7.10 21.05 -20.45
CA ILE A 72 7.25 21.80 -21.70
C ILE A 72 8.70 21.82 -22.20
N LEU A 73 9.66 21.34 -21.40
CA LEU A 73 11.06 21.28 -21.77
C LEU A 73 11.44 19.95 -22.43
N HIS A 74 10.57 18.93 -22.34
CA HIS A 74 10.79 17.66 -23.02
C HIS A 74 10.45 17.78 -24.49
N THR A 75 11.21 17.05 -25.31
CA THR A 75 10.96 16.97 -26.74
C THR A 75 9.68 16.17 -27.03
N PRO A 76 8.97 16.46 -28.14
CA PRO A 76 7.82 15.66 -28.57
C PRO A 76 8.15 14.17 -28.73
N ALA A 77 9.38 13.84 -29.12
CA ALA A 77 9.84 12.45 -29.28
C ALA A 77 9.96 11.72 -27.94
N GLU A 78 10.46 12.39 -26.90
CA GLU A 78 10.52 11.85 -25.53
C GLU A 78 9.13 11.59 -24.97
N ILE A 79 8.21 12.55 -25.12
CA ILE A 79 6.81 12.38 -24.64
C ILE A 79 6.10 11.24 -25.38
N ASN A 80 6.27 11.13 -26.70
CA ASN A 80 5.67 10.03 -27.46
C ASN A 80 6.28 8.66 -27.09
N SER A 81 7.58 8.60 -26.82
CA SER A 81 8.23 7.38 -26.34
C SER A 81 7.68 6.98 -24.95
N GLN A 82 7.42 7.97 -24.10
CA GLN A 82 6.86 7.77 -22.76
C GLN A 82 5.39 7.34 -22.82
N ARG A 83 4.61 7.92 -23.73
CA ARG A 83 3.24 7.48 -24.06
C ARG A 83 3.24 6.00 -24.47
N ALA A 84 4.10 5.61 -25.41
CA ALA A 84 4.21 4.22 -25.86
C ALA A 84 4.59 3.25 -24.73
N LEU A 85 5.44 3.68 -23.80
CA LEU A 85 5.79 2.90 -22.62
C LEU A 85 4.58 2.67 -21.71
N TRP A 86 3.83 3.72 -21.38
CA TRP A 86 2.66 3.60 -20.50
C TRP A 86 1.51 2.81 -21.14
N GLN A 87 1.42 2.80 -22.47
CA GLN A 87 0.49 1.96 -23.24
C GLN A 87 0.80 0.45 -23.12
N LEU A 88 2.00 0.05 -22.67
CA LEU A 88 2.27 -1.36 -22.35
C LEU A 88 1.37 -1.90 -21.23
N VAL A 89 0.86 -1.00 -20.37
CA VAL A 89 0.04 -1.34 -19.20
C VAL A 89 -1.34 -0.68 -19.21
N CYS A 90 -1.54 0.44 -19.91
CA CYS A 90 -2.85 1.07 -20.03
C CYS A 90 -3.66 0.47 -21.18
N GLN A 91 -4.97 0.30 -20.99
CA GLN A 91 -5.82 -0.35 -22.01
C GLN A 91 -6.20 0.58 -23.17
N ASN A 92 -6.24 1.90 -22.94
CA ASN A 92 -6.58 2.91 -23.94
C ASN A 92 -6.12 4.31 -23.51
N GLU A 93 -6.15 5.25 -24.46
CA GLU A 93 -5.75 6.65 -24.25
C GLU A 93 -6.58 7.39 -23.20
N LYS A 94 -7.88 7.13 -23.14
CA LYS A 94 -8.76 7.77 -22.15
C LYS A 94 -8.37 7.40 -20.72
N GLN A 95 -7.91 6.17 -20.51
CA GLN A 95 -7.37 5.74 -19.22
C GLN A 95 -6.02 6.40 -18.96
N LEU A 96 -5.14 6.45 -19.97
CA LEU A 96 -3.82 7.05 -19.85
C LEU A 96 -3.91 8.52 -19.46
N ILE A 97 -4.73 9.32 -20.15
CA ILE A 97 -4.81 10.76 -19.86
C ILE A 97 -5.35 11.04 -18.45
N LYS A 98 -6.31 10.26 -17.96
CA LYS A 98 -6.80 10.37 -16.58
C LYS A 98 -5.71 10.08 -15.55
N LEU A 99 -4.78 9.16 -15.85
CA LEU A 99 -3.65 8.87 -14.98
C LEU A 99 -2.62 10.00 -15.03
N ILE A 100 -2.33 10.55 -16.20
CA ILE A 100 -1.42 11.70 -16.37
C ILE A 100 -1.98 12.92 -15.63
N GLU A 101 -3.28 13.18 -15.74
CA GLU A 101 -3.93 14.28 -15.01
C GLU A 101 -3.79 14.12 -13.49
N GLN A 102 -3.94 12.90 -12.97
CA GLN A 102 -3.81 12.63 -11.53
C GLN A 102 -2.35 12.65 -11.06
N PHE A 103 -1.44 12.09 -11.85
CA PHE A 103 -0.03 11.87 -11.50
C PHE A 103 0.92 12.34 -12.63
N PRO A 104 0.94 13.66 -12.95
CA PRO A 104 1.74 14.17 -14.05
C PRO A 104 3.23 13.92 -13.81
N GLU A 105 3.71 14.08 -12.58
CA GLU A 105 5.12 13.90 -12.23
C GLU A 105 5.59 12.46 -12.52
N SER A 106 4.74 11.46 -12.25
CA SER A 106 5.05 10.05 -12.54
C SER A 106 5.19 9.77 -14.04
N PHE A 107 4.31 10.36 -14.86
CA PHE A 107 4.37 10.16 -16.31
C PHE A 107 5.59 10.86 -16.91
N PHE A 108 5.86 12.11 -16.51
CA PHE A 108 6.94 12.93 -17.07
C PHE A 108 8.33 12.65 -16.49
N THR A 109 8.52 11.59 -15.71
CA THR A 109 9.86 11.14 -15.30
C THR A 109 10.54 10.35 -16.43
N ILE A 110 11.09 11.05 -17.42
CA ILE A 110 11.61 10.44 -18.66
C ILE A 110 13.04 9.91 -18.47
N GLU A 111 13.79 10.41 -17.49
CA GLU A 111 15.20 10.07 -17.28
C GLU A 111 15.39 8.57 -16.98
N TYR A 112 14.34 7.90 -16.50
CA TYR A 112 14.35 6.48 -16.15
C TYR A 112 13.58 5.60 -17.13
N GLN A 113 13.25 6.08 -18.33
CA GLN A 113 12.41 5.35 -19.28
C GLN A 113 12.88 3.91 -19.57
N GLN A 114 14.19 3.70 -19.73
CA GLN A 114 14.75 2.36 -19.97
C GLN A 114 14.49 1.43 -18.77
N ASN A 115 14.71 1.92 -17.55
CA ASN A 115 14.45 1.17 -16.32
C ASN A 115 12.96 0.91 -16.14
N GLN A 116 12.11 1.89 -16.44
CA GLN A 116 10.66 1.73 -16.41
C GLN A 116 10.21 0.60 -17.34
N LYS A 117 10.68 0.60 -18.59
CA LYS A 117 10.33 -0.42 -19.58
C LYS A 117 10.78 -1.82 -19.11
N ALA A 118 12.03 -1.94 -18.67
CA ALA A 118 12.56 -3.22 -18.20
C ALA A 118 11.79 -3.76 -16.98
N ASN A 119 11.44 -2.90 -16.03
CA ASN A 119 10.65 -3.29 -14.85
C ASN A 119 9.20 -3.65 -15.20
N ILE A 120 8.56 -2.94 -16.15
CA ILE A 120 7.23 -3.31 -16.65
C ILE A 120 7.26 -4.74 -17.22
N LEU A 121 8.23 -5.03 -18.08
CA LEU A 121 8.37 -6.35 -18.70
C LEU A 121 8.65 -7.43 -17.65
N LEU A 122 9.56 -7.18 -16.70
CA LEU A 122 9.82 -8.10 -15.58
C LEU A 122 8.54 -8.43 -14.80
N PHE A 123 7.72 -7.44 -14.48
CA PHE A 123 6.48 -7.66 -13.73
C PHE A 123 5.42 -8.39 -14.54
N GLN A 124 5.34 -8.14 -15.85
CA GLN A 124 4.45 -8.88 -16.76
C GLN A 124 4.90 -10.35 -16.88
N GLU A 125 6.19 -10.61 -17.02
CA GLU A 125 6.79 -11.95 -17.03
C GLU A 125 6.51 -12.72 -15.73
N LEU A 126 6.52 -12.01 -14.59
CA LEU A 126 6.11 -12.57 -13.30
C LEU A 126 4.63 -12.98 -13.24
N GLY A 127 3.80 -12.48 -14.16
CA GLY A 127 2.35 -12.68 -14.21
C GLY A 127 1.53 -11.62 -13.45
N LEU A 128 2.12 -10.46 -13.13
CA LEU A 128 1.34 -9.35 -12.56
C LEU A 128 0.42 -8.73 -13.62
N LYS A 129 -0.82 -8.45 -13.21
CA LYS A 129 -1.80 -7.81 -14.09
C LYS A 129 -1.42 -6.35 -14.34
N ASN A 130 -1.65 -5.89 -15.57
CA ASN A 130 -1.35 -4.51 -15.97
C ASN A 130 -1.95 -3.45 -15.03
N ASN A 131 -3.17 -3.64 -14.52
CA ASN A 131 -3.77 -2.70 -13.57
C ASN A 131 -2.99 -2.57 -12.24
N ILE A 132 -2.32 -3.64 -11.79
CA ILE A 132 -1.43 -3.61 -10.63
C ILE A 132 -0.15 -2.86 -10.97
N ILE A 133 0.43 -3.09 -12.16
CA ILE A 133 1.65 -2.42 -12.61
C ILE A 133 1.40 -0.92 -12.80
N THR A 134 0.28 -0.53 -13.41
CA THR A 134 -0.15 0.88 -13.52
C THR A 134 -0.31 1.54 -12.15
N ARG A 135 -0.87 0.82 -11.17
CA ARG A 135 -0.92 1.32 -9.79
C ARG A 135 0.48 1.52 -9.22
N PHE A 136 1.44 0.63 -9.49
CA PHE A 136 2.81 0.84 -9.01
C PHE A 136 3.47 2.07 -9.67
N LEU A 137 3.28 2.28 -10.97
CA LEU A 137 3.83 3.45 -11.69
C LEU A 137 3.35 4.78 -11.09
N THR A 138 2.16 4.79 -10.49
CA THR A 138 1.56 5.99 -9.87
C THR A 138 1.83 6.08 -8.37
N SER A 139 1.69 4.99 -7.62
CA SER A 139 1.80 5.00 -6.15
C SER A 139 3.20 4.68 -5.60
N ALA A 140 4.07 4.08 -6.41
CA ALA A 140 5.44 3.69 -6.03
C ALA A 140 6.41 3.79 -7.24
N PRO A 141 6.49 4.97 -7.89
CA PRO A 141 7.24 5.12 -9.14
C PRO A 141 8.75 4.85 -8.98
N ASN A 142 9.27 5.07 -7.77
CA ASN A 142 10.66 4.79 -7.41
C ASN A 142 11.10 3.34 -7.65
N ILE A 143 10.17 2.38 -7.67
CA ILE A 143 10.47 0.99 -8.00
C ILE A 143 10.91 0.85 -9.46
N PHE A 144 10.35 1.66 -10.36
CA PHE A 144 10.66 1.65 -11.79
C PHE A 144 11.88 2.49 -12.16
N TYR A 145 12.34 3.36 -11.25
CA TYR A 145 13.55 4.15 -11.46
C TYR A 145 14.82 3.33 -11.22
N ASN A 146 14.73 2.28 -10.39
CA ASN A 146 15.84 1.38 -10.13
C ASN A 146 16.18 0.52 -11.36
N PRO A 147 17.46 0.15 -11.55
CA PRO A 147 17.83 -0.91 -12.48
C PRO A 147 17.02 -2.18 -12.23
N VAL A 148 16.60 -2.86 -13.31
CA VAL A 148 15.71 -4.02 -13.23
C VAL A 148 16.31 -5.17 -12.42
N GLU A 149 17.64 -5.30 -12.45
CA GLU A 149 18.43 -6.29 -11.72
C GLU A 149 18.23 -6.19 -10.21
N LYS A 150 18.03 -4.97 -9.68
CA LYS A 150 17.75 -4.77 -8.26
C LYS A 150 16.43 -5.43 -7.86
N ASN A 151 15.36 -5.13 -8.60
CA ASN A 151 14.04 -5.70 -8.34
C ASN A 151 14.05 -7.22 -8.55
N LYS A 152 14.73 -7.68 -9.61
CA LYS A 152 14.92 -9.11 -9.90
C LYS A 152 15.62 -9.84 -8.75
N ASN A 153 16.73 -9.30 -8.22
CA ASN A 153 17.46 -9.91 -7.10
C ASN A 153 16.60 -10.02 -5.84
N VAL A 154 15.83 -8.98 -5.51
CA VAL A 154 14.89 -9.02 -4.37
C VAL A 154 13.84 -10.11 -4.57
N ILE A 155 13.24 -10.19 -5.76
CA ILE A 155 12.25 -11.22 -6.09
C ILE A 155 12.88 -12.62 -5.97
N GLU A 156 14.02 -12.87 -6.61
CA GLU A 156 14.72 -14.16 -6.56
C GLU A 156 15.11 -14.53 -5.12
N THR A 157 15.50 -13.55 -4.30
CA THR A 157 15.78 -13.77 -2.89
C THR A 157 14.53 -14.19 -2.11
N LEU A 158 13.39 -13.54 -2.33
CA LEU A 158 12.12 -13.93 -1.71
C LEU A 158 11.71 -15.35 -2.14
N GLN A 159 11.83 -15.65 -3.43
CA GLN A 159 11.50 -16.97 -3.99
C GLN A 159 12.37 -18.07 -3.39
N ARG A 160 13.69 -17.86 -3.39
CA ARG A 160 14.67 -18.82 -2.83
C ARG A 160 14.43 -19.05 -1.34
N ASN A 161 14.24 -18.00 -0.55
CA ASN A 161 13.96 -18.15 0.88
C ASN A 161 12.65 -18.91 1.13
N TYR A 162 11.59 -18.61 0.37
CA TYR A 162 10.32 -19.35 0.49
C TYR A 162 10.49 -20.85 0.21
N LEU A 163 11.26 -21.21 -0.82
CA LEU A 163 11.54 -22.61 -1.15
C LEU A 163 12.44 -23.29 -0.10
N ASN A 164 13.46 -22.58 0.41
CA ASN A 164 14.35 -23.10 1.44
C ASN A 164 13.62 -23.44 2.75
N LEU A 165 12.53 -22.74 3.05
CA LEU A 165 11.64 -23.04 4.18
C LEU A 165 10.73 -24.27 3.93
N GLY A 166 10.90 -24.98 2.80
CA GLY A 166 10.09 -26.15 2.44
C GLY A 166 8.80 -25.82 1.67
N GLY A 167 8.66 -24.58 1.18
CA GLY A 167 7.51 -24.18 0.37
C GLY A 167 7.54 -24.81 -1.03
N SER A 168 6.39 -25.15 -1.60
CA SER A 168 6.30 -25.66 -2.98
C SER A 168 6.39 -24.53 -4.01
N GLU A 169 6.89 -24.84 -5.21
CA GLU A 169 7.02 -23.88 -6.31
C GLU A 169 5.66 -23.25 -6.70
N ALA A 170 4.59 -24.05 -6.76
CA ALA A 170 3.26 -23.57 -7.06
C ALA A 170 2.76 -22.55 -6.03
N ASN A 171 2.95 -22.84 -4.74
CA ASN A 171 2.55 -21.93 -3.66
C ASN A 171 3.43 -20.67 -3.63
N MET A 172 4.73 -20.80 -3.92
CA MET A 172 5.67 -19.69 -4.02
C MET A 172 5.22 -18.70 -5.10
N LYS A 173 4.88 -19.17 -6.30
CA LYS A 173 4.41 -18.31 -7.41
C LYS A 173 3.15 -17.53 -7.01
N ILE A 174 2.18 -18.22 -6.41
CA ILE A 174 0.95 -17.60 -5.91
C ILE A 174 1.26 -16.58 -4.79
N TRP A 175 2.20 -16.91 -3.89
CA TRP A 175 2.58 -16.04 -2.79
C TRP A 175 3.24 -14.75 -3.28
N ILE A 176 4.23 -14.82 -4.18
CA ILE A 176 4.89 -13.64 -4.78
C ILE A 176 3.86 -12.74 -5.49
N LEU A 177 2.97 -13.33 -6.29
CA LEU A 177 1.93 -12.57 -6.98
C LEU A 177 1.02 -11.85 -5.99
N LYS A 178 0.59 -12.52 -4.93
CA LYS A 178 -0.24 -11.91 -3.88
C LYS A 178 0.50 -10.85 -3.08
N LEU A 179 1.78 -11.10 -2.77
CA LEU A 179 2.66 -10.18 -2.06
C LEU A 179 2.75 -8.85 -2.80
N LEU A 180 3.22 -8.88 -4.05
CA LEU A 180 3.39 -7.69 -4.87
C LEU A 180 2.03 -7.03 -5.16
N SER A 181 0.99 -7.81 -5.46
CA SER A 181 -0.36 -7.26 -5.69
C SER A 181 -0.93 -6.54 -4.47
N GLN A 182 -0.52 -6.86 -3.24
CA GLN A 182 -0.94 -6.11 -2.06
C GLN A 182 -0.06 -4.87 -1.87
N ASN A 183 1.26 -5.05 -1.84
CA ASN A 183 2.17 -3.96 -1.57
C ASN A 183 3.54 -4.19 -2.24
N PRO A 184 3.99 -3.28 -3.14
CA PRO A 184 5.25 -3.46 -3.84
C PRO A 184 6.48 -2.97 -3.05
N PHE A 185 6.30 -2.32 -1.89
CA PHE A 185 7.41 -1.69 -1.17
C PHE A 185 8.44 -2.67 -0.62
N ILE A 186 8.14 -3.97 -0.61
CA ILE A 186 9.16 -5.01 -0.35
C ILE A 186 10.34 -4.93 -1.35
N LEU A 187 10.10 -4.45 -2.57
CA LEU A 187 11.13 -4.26 -3.61
C LEU A 187 12.10 -3.12 -3.28
N LEU A 188 11.80 -2.27 -2.29
CA LEU A 188 12.71 -1.24 -1.81
C LEU A 188 13.71 -1.76 -0.78
N ASN A 189 13.48 -2.95 -0.22
CA ASN A 189 14.41 -3.56 0.73
C ASN A 189 15.62 -4.17 0.01
N THR A 190 16.69 -4.41 0.77
CA THR A 190 17.84 -5.19 0.30
C THR A 190 17.60 -6.68 0.52
N SER A 191 18.21 -7.52 -0.32
CA SER A 191 18.20 -8.97 -0.16
C SER A 191 18.73 -9.40 1.23
N THR A 192 19.74 -8.69 1.74
CA THR A 192 20.29 -8.89 3.08
C THR A 192 19.26 -8.61 4.17
N ALA A 193 18.53 -7.50 4.11
CA ALA A 193 17.52 -7.16 5.11
C ALA A 193 16.37 -8.19 5.14
N ILE A 194 15.97 -8.70 3.97
CA ILE A 194 14.97 -9.76 3.87
C ILE A 194 15.49 -11.03 4.55
N GLN A 195 16.73 -11.43 4.26
CA GLN A 195 17.33 -12.61 4.86
C GLN A 195 17.48 -12.48 6.38
N GLU A 196 18.02 -11.36 6.87
CA GLU A 196 18.18 -11.10 8.31
C GLU A 196 16.85 -11.18 9.06
N ASN A 197 15.77 -10.67 8.47
CA ASN A 197 14.44 -10.73 9.07
C ASN A 197 13.88 -12.16 9.16
N LEU A 198 14.15 -13.02 8.17
CA LEU A 198 13.73 -14.43 8.20
C LEU A 198 14.58 -15.23 9.19
N GLU A 199 15.90 -15.01 9.18
CA GLU A 199 16.82 -15.62 10.12
C GLU A 199 16.50 -15.22 11.57
N PHE A 200 16.03 -13.98 11.79
CA PHE A 200 15.56 -13.55 13.10
C PHE A 200 14.42 -14.44 13.61
N LEU A 201 13.44 -14.78 12.76
CA LEU A 201 12.34 -15.66 13.15
C LEU A 201 12.86 -17.06 13.49
N GLN A 202 13.75 -17.63 12.68
CA GLN A 202 14.34 -18.95 12.96
C GLN A 202 15.16 -18.97 14.26
N LYS A 203 15.94 -17.91 14.54
CA LYS A 203 16.69 -17.73 15.80
C LYS A 203 15.78 -17.61 17.02
N ASN A 204 14.52 -17.18 16.83
CA ASN A 204 13.49 -17.13 17.87
C ASN A 204 12.61 -18.39 17.88
N TYR A 205 13.15 -19.53 17.46
CA TYR A 205 12.54 -20.87 17.56
C TYR A 205 11.23 -21.05 16.79
N PHE A 206 11.00 -20.24 15.75
CA PHE A 206 9.98 -20.54 14.74
C PHE A 206 10.52 -21.62 13.81
N THR A 207 9.72 -22.67 13.59
CA THR A 207 10.04 -23.69 12.58
C THR A 207 9.83 -23.13 11.18
N ASP A 208 10.45 -23.76 10.17
CA ASP A 208 10.30 -23.30 8.78
C ASP A 208 8.83 -23.28 8.32
N GLN A 209 8.02 -24.25 8.78
CA GLN A 209 6.59 -24.29 8.52
C GLN A 209 5.83 -23.14 9.20
N GLU A 210 6.21 -22.78 10.44
CA GLU A 210 5.64 -21.62 11.16
C GLU A 210 6.02 -20.31 10.45
N VAL A 211 7.25 -20.20 9.94
CA VAL A 211 7.68 -19.04 9.15
C VAL A 211 6.88 -18.96 7.84
N LEU A 212 6.70 -20.06 7.10
CA LEU A 212 5.84 -20.08 5.91
C LEU A 212 4.41 -19.66 6.22
N GLN A 213 3.86 -20.11 7.35
CA GLN A 213 2.54 -19.68 7.80
C GLN A 213 2.49 -18.17 8.03
N LEU A 214 3.51 -17.58 8.67
CA LEU A 214 3.61 -16.13 8.85
C LEU A 214 3.71 -15.38 7.52
N LEU A 215 4.57 -15.83 6.60
CA LEU A 215 4.70 -15.22 5.27
C LEU A 215 3.38 -15.19 4.50
N SER A 216 2.53 -16.20 4.71
CA SER A 216 1.21 -16.26 4.10
C SER A 216 0.24 -15.19 4.66
N LYS A 217 0.41 -14.79 5.93
CA LYS A 217 -0.40 -13.76 6.61
C LYS A 217 0.17 -12.35 6.43
N LEU A 218 1.48 -12.22 6.30
CA LEU A 218 2.22 -10.96 6.21
C LEU A 218 2.33 -10.39 4.79
N LYS A 219 1.56 -10.88 3.81
CA LYS A 219 1.68 -10.47 2.39
C LYS A 219 1.62 -8.94 2.18
N GLY A 220 0.83 -8.23 2.97
CA GLY A 220 0.71 -6.77 2.89
C GLY A 220 1.68 -6.01 3.78
N PHE A 221 2.47 -6.68 4.62
CA PHE A 221 3.22 -6.09 5.74
C PHE A 221 4.65 -6.61 5.87
N ILE A 222 5.09 -7.57 5.05
CA ILE A 222 6.43 -8.15 5.14
C ILE A 222 7.54 -7.11 5.01
N PHE A 223 7.29 -6.04 4.24
CA PHE A 223 8.23 -4.94 4.06
C PHE A 223 8.45 -4.12 5.34
N GLN A 224 7.54 -4.21 6.30
CA GLN A 224 7.62 -3.55 7.60
C GLN A 224 8.41 -4.36 8.63
N LEU A 225 8.76 -5.62 8.32
CA LEU A 225 9.58 -6.42 9.21
C LEU A 225 10.97 -5.80 9.34
N ASN A 226 11.43 -5.74 10.58
CA ASN A 226 12.77 -5.31 10.95
C ASN A 226 13.14 -6.04 12.24
N SER A 227 14.31 -6.69 12.27
CA SER A 227 14.80 -7.45 13.42
C SER A 227 14.75 -6.68 14.74
N THR A 228 15.11 -5.39 14.73
CA THR A 228 15.08 -4.52 15.92
C THR A 228 13.66 -4.25 16.39
N THR A 229 12.74 -3.96 15.45
CA THR A 229 11.32 -3.73 15.78
C THR A 229 10.67 -5.01 16.29
N MET A 230 10.92 -6.14 15.62
CA MET A 230 10.43 -7.47 16.02
C MET A 230 10.91 -7.82 17.43
N GLN A 231 12.20 -7.61 17.75
CA GLN A 231 12.73 -7.89 19.08
C GLN A 231 12.03 -7.06 20.16
N LYS A 232 11.87 -5.75 19.94
CA LYS A 232 11.24 -4.84 20.91
C LYS A 232 9.75 -5.15 21.11
N SER A 233 9.02 -5.37 20.02
CA SER A 233 7.58 -5.68 20.03
C SER A 233 7.28 -7.04 20.66
N MET A 234 8.09 -8.06 20.36
CA MET A 234 8.00 -9.38 20.99
C MET A 234 8.29 -9.31 22.50
N LEU A 235 9.34 -8.58 22.91
CA LEU A 235 9.67 -8.41 24.34
C LEU A 235 8.54 -7.67 25.09
N PHE A 236 8.02 -6.59 24.50
CA PHE A 236 6.86 -5.87 25.04
C PHE A 236 5.66 -6.81 25.20
N SER A 237 5.32 -7.56 24.16
CA SER A 237 4.19 -8.50 24.16
C SER A 237 4.36 -9.59 25.22
N LYS A 238 5.57 -10.15 25.35
CA LYS A 238 5.90 -11.16 26.37
C LYS A 238 5.63 -10.64 27.78
N ASN A 239 6.05 -9.42 28.05
CA ASN A 239 5.91 -8.79 29.36
C ASN A 239 4.45 -8.45 29.68
N ILE A 240 3.72 -7.89 28.72
CA ILE A 240 2.30 -7.53 28.87
C ILE A 240 1.43 -8.78 29.09
N PHE A 241 1.62 -9.81 28.27
CA PHE A 241 0.84 -11.04 28.36
C PHE A 241 1.35 -12.04 29.40
N LYS A 242 2.47 -11.72 30.07
CA LYS A 242 3.15 -12.55 31.07
C LYS A 242 3.26 -14.01 30.60
N CYS A 243 3.76 -14.21 29.39
CA CYS A 243 3.77 -15.51 28.74
C CYS A 243 5.19 -16.06 28.52
N SER A 244 5.29 -17.39 28.41
CA SER A 244 6.51 -18.09 27.99
C SER A 244 6.86 -17.78 26.53
N ASP A 245 8.07 -18.12 26.11
CA ASP A 245 8.50 -17.97 24.71
C ASP A 245 7.63 -18.81 23.74
N GLN A 246 7.23 -20.01 24.17
CA GLN A 246 6.35 -20.86 23.37
C GLN A 246 4.95 -20.25 23.23
N GLU A 247 4.37 -19.71 24.31
CA GLU A 247 3.09 -19.00 24.23
C GLU A 247 3.18 -17.74 23.36
N LEU A 248 4.27 -16.98 23.50
CA LEU A 248 4.50 -15.79 22.68
C LEU A 248 4.54 -16.14 21.20
N LYS A 249 5.22 -17.23 20.85
CA LYS A 249 5.25 -17.76 19.49
C LYS A 249 3.85 -18.04 18.96
N GLN A 250 3.00 -18.70 19.76
CA GLN A 250 1.61 -18.96 19.40
C GLN A 250 0.79 -17.67 19.25
N LEU A 251 1.03 -16.66 20.09
CA LEU A 251 0.40 -15.34 19.95
C LEU A 251 0.78 -14.66 18.63
N VAL A 252 2.07 -14.68 18.27
CA VAL A 252 2.58 -14.11 17.01
C VAL A 252 1.99 -14.85 15.81
N LEU A 253 1.90 -16.19 15.86
CA LEU A 253 1.26 -16.97 14.79
C LEU A 253 -0.22 -16.62 14.62
N LYS A 254 -0.93 -16.29 15.69
CA LYS A 254 -2.32 -15.82 15.64
C LYS A 254 -2.42 -14.37 15.16
N CYS A 255 -1.53 -13.50 15.61
CA CYS A 255 -1.52 -12.06 15.35
C CYS A 255 -0.12 -11.59 14.89
N PRO A 256 0.19 -11.68 13.59
CA PRO A 256 1.49 -11.28 13.05
C PRO A 256 1.79 -9.78 13.20
N ALA A 257 0.78 -8.94 13.49
CA ALA A 257 0.94 -7.53 13.86
C ALA A 257 1.91 -7.31 15.04
N LEU A 258 2.05 -8.31 15.92
CA LEU A 258 3.02 -8.28 17.01
C LEU A 258 4.48 -8.28 16.53
N LEU A 259 4.75 -8.50 15.24
CA LEU A 259 6.09 -8.44 14.66
C LEU A 259 6.43 -7.07 14.06
N TYR A 260 5.45 -6.41 13.41
CA TYR A 260 5.73 -5.23 12.59
C TYR A 260 5.25 -3.91 13.18
N TYR A 261 4.34 -3.91 14.16
CA TYR A 261 4.05 -2.68 14.88
C TYR A 261 5.13 -2.32 15.89
N SER A 262 5.43 -1.03 15.99
CA SER A 262 6.29 -0.50 17.02
C SER A 262 5.62 -0.62 18.39
N VAL A 263 6.43 -0.64 19.45
CA VAL A 263 5.93 -0.68 20.83
C VAL A 263 4.91 0.43 21.12
N PRO A 264 5.12 1.71 20.73
CA PRO A 264 4.11 2.76 20.95
C PRO A 264 2.77 2.47 20.27
N VAL A 265 2.77 1.88 19.07
CA VAL A 265 1.52 1.53 18.36
C VAL A 265 0.81 0.37 19.06
N LEU A 266 1.56 -0.64 19.54
CA LEU A 266 0.98 -1.74 20.30
C LEU A 266 0.41 -1.29 21.64
N GLU A 267 1.12 -0.39 22.33
CA GLU A 267 0.69 0.22 23.59
C GLU A 267 -0.59 1.04 23.41
N GLU A 268 -0.64 1.93 22.40
CA GLU A 268 -1.84 2.70 22.07
C GLU A 268 -3.07 1.80 21.83
N ARG A 269 -2.90 0.73 21.04
CA ARG A 269 -3.97 -0.22 20.74
C ARG A 269 -4.41 -1.00 21.97
N LEU A 270 -3.47 -1.41 22.79
CA LEU A 270 -3.75 -2.11 24.05
C LEU A 270 -4.53 -1.21 25.00
N GLU A 271 -4.07 0.02 25.23
CA GLU A 271 -4.77 1.00 26.05
C GLU A 271 -6.18 1.29 25.52
N GLY A 272 -6.33 1.39 24.19
CA GLY A 272 -7.63 1.54 23.54
C GLY A 272 -8.61 0.42 23.91
N LEU A 273 -8.16 -0.83 23.89
CA LEU A 273 -8.97 -1.99 24.28
C LEU A 273 -9.26 -1.99 25.79
N LEU A 274 -8.26 -1.68 26.63
CA LEU A 274 -8.42 -1.64 28.09
C LEU A 274 -9.42 -0.57 28.53
N LYS A 275 -9.44 0.59 27.86
CA LYS A 275 -10.40 1.69 28.12
C LYS A 275 -11.85 1.27 27.86
N GLU A 276 -12.08 0.33 26.93
CA GLU A 276 -13.40 -0.26 26.67
C GLU A 276 -13.77 -1.37 27.67
N GLY A 277 -12.90 -1.65 28.65
CA GLY A 277 -13.11 -2.65 29.70
C GLY A 277 -12.77 -4.08 29.28
N ILE A 278 -12.04 -4.26 28.18
CA ILE A 278 -11.56 -5.58 27.74
C ILE A 278 -10.32 -5.95 28.56
N SER A 279 -10.28 -7.15 29.13
CA SER A 279 -9.14 -7.61 29.94
C SER A 279 -7.96 -8.10 29.10
N ILE A 280 -6.75 -8.05 29.68
CA ILE A 280 -5.54 -8.64 29.07
C ILE A 280 -5.71 -10.13 28.74
N ALA A 281 -6.45 -10.86 29.58
CA ALA A 281 -6.73 -12.29 29.34
C ALA A 281 -7.55 -12.49 28.05
N GLN A 282 -8.62 -11.71 27.84
CA GLN A 282 -9.42 -11.76 26.62
C GLN A 282 -8.60 -11.39 25.37
N ILE A 283 -7.72 -10.39 25.48
CA ILE A 283 -6.83 -9.99 24.37
C ILE A 283 -5.82 -11.12 24.07
N LYS A 284 -5.25 -11.76 25.10
CA LYS A 284 -4.34 -12.91 24.93
C LYS A 284 -5.04 -14.08 24.23
N GLU A 285 -6.31 -14.34 24.54
CA GLU A 285 -7.10 -15.38 23.87
C GLU A 285 -7.39 -15.05 22.40
N THR A 286 -7.68 -13.77 22.12
CA THR A 286 -8.05 -13.26 20.79
C THR A 286 -7.12 -12.14 20.32
N PRO A 287 -5.81 -12.40 20.08
CA PRO A 287 -4.82 -11.34 19.88
C PRO A 287 -5.00 -10.58 18.56
N MET A 288 -5.75 -11.11 17.60
CA MET A 288 -6.05 -10.46 16.31
C MET A 288 -6.78 -9.12 16.46
N VAL A 289 -7.42 -8.84 17.59
CA VAL A 289 -8.01 -7.51 17.85
C VAL A 289 -6.97 -6.40 17.83
N LEU A 290 -5.70 -6.72 18.11
CA LEU A 290 -4.58 -5.78 18.05
C LEU A 290 -4.18 -5.44 16.61
N GLU A 291 -4.75 -6.07 15.58
CA GLU A 291 -4.57 -5.64 14.18
C GLU A 291 -5.45 -4.43 13.84
N LEU A 292 -6.50 -4.19 14.61
CA LEU A 292 -7.45 -3.11 14.40
C LEU A 292 -7.00 -1.82 15.07
N THR A 293 -7.41 -0.68 14.52
CA THR A 293 -7.20 0.61 15.17
C THR A 293 -8.23 0.81 16.28
N THR A 294 -7.89 1.65 17.26
CA THR A 294 -8.77 2.01 18.37
C THR A 294 -10.13 2.53 17.89
N GLN A 295 -10.16 3.33 16.81
CA GLN A 295 -11.43 3.85 16.27
C GLN A 295 -12.33 2.75 15.70
N ILE A 296 -11.74 1.75 15.03
CA ILE A 296 -12.50 0.61 14.49
C ILE A 296 -13.10 -0.20 15.64
N ILE A 297 -12.31 -0.48 16.69
CA ILE A 297 -12.76 -1.19 17.88
C ILE A 297 -13.94 -0.46 18.54
N GLN A 298 -13.80 0.84 18.81
CA GLN A 298 -14.85 1.66 19.42
C GLN A 298 -16.15 1.65 18.62
N TYR A 299 -16.04 1.79 17.29
CA TYR A 299 -17.20 1.70 16.40
C TYR A 299 -17.89 0.33 16.49
N ARG A 300 -17.12 -0.76 16.44
CA ARG A 300 -17.65 -2.13 16.50
C ARG A 300 -18.32 -2.43 17.84
N ILE A 301 -17.69 -2.03 18.95
CA ILE A 301 -18.25 -2.17 20.31
C ILE A 301 -19.55 -1.40 20.44
N LYS A 302 -19.61 -0.14 19.98
CA LYS A 302 -20.85 0.66 20.01
C LYS A 302 -21.99 -0.02 19.25
N LYS A 303 -21.71 -0.57 18.07
CA LYS A 303 -22.70 -1.33 17.29
C LYS A 303 -23.18 -2.57 18.04
N LEU A 304 -22.26 -3.40 18.55
CA LEU A 304 -22.60 -4.63 19.28
C LEU A 304 -23.37 -4.34 20.58
N SER A 305 -22.99 -3.29 21.30
CA SER A 305 -23.68 -2.83 22.51
C SER A 305 -25.14 -2.44 22.23
N ALA A 306 -25.43 -1.80 21.09
CA ALA A 306 -26.80 -1.49 20.69
C ALA A 306 -27.67 -2.75 20.46
N LEU A 307 -27.04 -3.89 20.16
CA LEU A 307 -27.71 -5.19 20.10
C LEU A 307 -27.83 -5.89 21.47
N GLY A 308 -27.26 -5.32 22.53
CA GLY A 308 -27.22 -5.89 23.88
C GLY A 308 -26.07 -6.89 24.09
N TYR A 309 -25.07 -6.91 23.20
CA TYR A 309 -23.87 -7.73 23.39
C TYR A 309 -22.91 -7.03 24.34
N ASP A 310 -22.55 -7.70 25.45
CA ASP A 310 -21.53 -7.21 26.37
C ASP A 310 -20.15 -7.75 25.99
N ILE A 311 -19.28 -6.84 25.56
CA ILE A 311 -17.90 -7.16 25.19
C ILE A 311 -17.03 -7.49 26.40
N LYS A 312 -17.39 -7.01 27.60
CA LYS A 312 -16.59 -7.18 28.82
C LYS A 312 -16.61 -8.62 29.32
N SER A 313 -17.75 -9.30 29.18
CA SER A 313 -17.91 -10.71 29.54
C SER A 313 -17.85 -11.67 28.35
N GLY A 314 -17.90 -11.15 27.12
CA GLY A 314 -17.96 -11.93 25.89
C GLY A 314 -16.61 -12.30 25.29
N ASN A 315 -16.64 -13.11 24.22
CA ASN A 315 -15.46 -13.32 23.37
C ASN A 315 -15.24 -12.10 22.45
N LEU A 316 -14.01 -11.91 21.98
CA LEU A 316 -13.66 -10.81 21.08
C LEU A 316 -13.67 -11.20 19.59
N GLU A 317 -14.07 -12.42 19.24
CA GLU A 317 -14.09 -12.89 17.85
C GLU A 317 -15.04 -12.05 16.99
N SER A 318 -16.14 -11.58 17.60
CA SER A 318 -17.09 -10.67 16.95
C SER A 318 -16.48 -9.31 16.56
N LEU A 319 -15.34 -8.94 17.14
CA LEU A 319 -14.61 -7.72 16.79
C LEU A 319 -13.61 -7.94 15.67
N ASN A 320 -13.27 -9.16 15.26
CA ASN A 320 -12.19 -9.44 14.32
C ASN A 320 -12.60 -9.32 12.85
N GLY A 321 -11.59 -9.39 11.97
CA GLY A 321 -11.77 -9.49 10.52
C GLY A 321 -12.02 -8.15 9.81
N THR A 322 -12.24 -8.23 8.51
CA THR A 322 -12.47 -7.07 7.66
C THR A 322 -13.79 -6.37 8.00
N LYS A 323 -14.02 -5.16 7.47
CA LYS A 323 -15.32 -4.49 7.59
C LYS A 323 -16.47 -5.39 7.12
N LYS A 324 -16.27 -6.14 6.02
CA LYS A 324 -17.28 -7.05 5.48
C LYS A 324 -17.57 -8.21 6.43
N ASP A 325 -16.54 -8.81 7.01
CA ASP A 325 -16.69 -9.93 7.96
C ASP A 325 -17.45 -9.49 9.21
N PHE A 326 -17.14 -8.28 9.72
CA PHE A 326 -17.84 -7.69 10.84
C PHE A 326 -19.32 -7.45 10.53
N GLU A 327 -19.66 -6.83 9.40
CA GLU A 327 -21.06 -6.54 9.06
C GLU A 327 -21.88 -7.83 8.85
N VAL A 328 -21.28 -8.89 8.30
CA VAL A 328 -21.93 -10.22 8.21
C VAL A 328 -22.20 -10.80 9.60
N THR A 329 -21.21 -10.77 10.49
CA THR A 329 -21.35 -11.27 11.86
C THR A 329 -22.39 -10.47 12.64
N TYR A 330 -22.35 -9.14 12.51
CA TYR A 330 -23.31 -8.22 13.09
C TYR A 330 -24.74 -8.54 12.64
N GLY A 331 -24.97 -8.72 11.33
CA GLY A 331 -26.29 -9.08 10.79
C GLY A 331 -26.81 -10.40 11.35
N LYS A 332 -25.94 -11.42 11.51
CA LYS A 332 -26.33 -12.69 12.14
C LYS A 332 -26.76 -12.53 13.60
N ILE A 333 -26.09 -11.67 14.36
CA ILE A 333 -26.44 -11.39 15.76
C ILE A 333 -27.79 -10.67 15.83
N GLN A 334 -28.00 -9.67 14.96
CA GLN A 334 -29.26 -8.94 14.87
C GLN A 334 -30.44 -9.88 14.55
N SER A 335 -30.32 -10.72 13.52
CA SER A 335 -31.40 -11.65 13.15
C SER A 335 -31.71 -12.69 14.22
N LYS A 336 -30.75 -13.08 15.07
CA LYS A 336 -31.01 -13.99 16.20
C LYS A 336 -31.87 -13.34 17.29
N LYS A 337 -31.71 -12.04 17.51
CA LYS A 337 -32.50 -11.26 18.48
C LYS A 337 -33.94 -11.03 18.01
N GLU A 338 -34.15 -10.94 16.70
CA GLU A 338 -35.45 -10.70 16.07
C GLU A 338 -36.27 -11.99 15.86
N ARG A 339 -35.72 -13.19 16.12
CA ARG A 339 -36.48 -14.44 16.00
C ARG A 339 -37.53 -14.56 17.12
N PRO A 340 -38.82 -14.77 16.79
CA PRO A 340 -39.83 -15.06 17.78
C PRO A 340 -39.48 -16.32 18.57
N ILE A 341 -39.70 -16.30 19.89
CA ILE A 341 -39.63 -17.46 20.78
C ILE A 341 -40.86 -18.33 20.49
N PHE A 342 -40.94 -18.95 19.32
CA PHE A 342 -41.96 -19.93 19.03
C PHE A 342 -41.27 -21.24 18.65
N ASN A 343 -41.31 -22.20 19.57
CA ASN A 343 -40.94 -23.58 19.33
C ASN A 343 -42.22 -24.36 18.99
N PRO A 344 -42.50 -24.67 17.71
CA PRO A 344 -43.76 -25.32 17.30
C PRO A 344 -43.88 -26.79 17.72
N VAL A 345 -42.92 -27.35 18.49
CA VAL A 345 -42.86 -28.78 18.82
C VAL A 345 -43.06 -29.08 20.32
N ALA A 346 -43.58 -28.12 21.12
CA ALA A 346 -43.96 -28.41 22.51
C ALA A 346 -45.31 -29.15 22.53
N PRO A 347 -45.42 -30.38 23.07
CA PRO A 347 -46.69 -31.08 23.20
C PRO A 347 -47.61 -30.30 24.15
N LEU A 348 -48.82 -30.00 23.70
CA LEU A 348 -49.88 -29.46 24.55
C LEU A 348 -50.37 -30.60 25.44
N HIS A 349 -50.08 -30.55 26.74
CA HIS A 349 -50.84 -31.31 27.73
C HIS A 349 -52.25 -30.73 27.77
N ILE A 350 -53.19 -31.46 27.18
CA ILE A 350 -54.62 -31.26 27.39
C ILE A 350 -54.97 -32.19 28.55
N GLU A 351 -55.34 -31.62 29.70
CA GLU A 351 -56.01 -32.37 30.77
C GLU A 351 -57.50 -32.49 30.40
N ASP A 352 -58.04 -33.70 30.61
CA ASP A 352 -59.37 -34.18 30.18
C ASP A 352 -60.56 -33.43 30.79
#